data_AF-A0A2A5CV49-F1
#
_entry.id   AF-A0A2A5CV49-F1
#
_cell.length_a   1.000
_cell.length_b   1.000
_cell.length_c   1.000
_cell.angle_alpha   90.00
_cell.angle_beta   90.00
_cell.angle_gamma   90.00
#
_symmetry.space_group_name_H-M   'P 1'
#
loop_
_entity.id
_entity.type
_entity.pdbx_description
1 polymer ?
#
loop_
_entity_poly.entity_id
_entity_poly.type
_entity_poly.pdbx_seq_one_letter_code
_entity_poly.pdbx_strand_id
1 'polypeptide(L)'
;MENNKGRKHEKGSAEMHEPQSIIKAAWDCNHSLLNSILDEDENCVNDQDENGLTAAHISVGLSNYAFLRKITSVSEFDPLITDSFNRRAIDCITRPKMEKFRNLLLHKMYGFFPELEAELSPLPK
;
A
#
# COMPACT_ATOMS: atom_id res chain seq x y z
N MET A 1 49.76 7.28 -40.04
CA MET A 1 50.29 7.00 -38.69
C MET A 1 49.24 7.46 -37.71
N GLU A 2 48.52 6.48 -37.18
CA GLU A 2 47.43 6.61 -36.23
C GLU A 2 47.97 7.07 -34.87
N ASN A 3 47.17 7.79 -34.09
CA ASN A 3 47.19 7.63 -32.65
C ASN A 3 45.80 7.90 -32.06
N ASN A 4 45.06 6.80 -32.00
CA ASN A 4 43.75 6.65 -31.41
C ASN A 4 43.91 6.64 -29.88
N LYS A 5 43.56 7.75 -29.20
CA LYS A 5 43.54 7.79 -27.73
C LYS A 5 42.30 7.07 -27.24
N GLY A 6 42.52 5.87 -26.70
CA GLY A 6 41.51 4.99 -26.12
C GLY A 6 40.65 5.72 -25.09
N ARG A 7 39.37 5.89 -25.45
CA ARG A 7 38.29 6.28 -24.56
C ARG A 7 38.00 5.06 -23.68
N LYS A 8 38.48 5.09 -22.44
CA LYS A 8 38.10 4.11 -21.41
C LYS A 8 36.58 4.22 -21.21
N HIS A 9 35.83 3.29 -21.75
CA HIS A 9 34.48 3.02 -21.31
C HIS A 9 34.59 2.35 -19.93
N GLU A 10 34.60 3.17 -18.88
CA GLU A 10 34.21 2.70 -17.57
C GLU A 10 32.75 2.28 -17.67
N LYS A 11 32.54 0.96 -17.77
CA LYS A 11 31.23 0.34 -17.54
C LYS A 11 30.93 0.54 -16.06
N GLY A 12 30.38 1.70 -15.72
CA GLY A 12 29.53 1.80 -14.54
C GLY A 12 28.37 0.87 -14.79
N SER A 13 28.39 -0.30 -14.14
CA SER A 13 27.18 -1.09 -13.93
C SER A 13 26.25 -0.20 -13.13
N ALA A 14 25.35 0.51 -13.81
CA ALA A 14 24.18 1.06 -13.17
C ALA A 14 23.49 -0.14 -12.53
N GLU A 15 23.62 -0.26 -11.21
CA GLU A 15 22.69 -1.06 -10.43
C GLU A 15 21.32 -0.51 -10.80
N MET A 16 20.59 -1.26 -11.62
CA MET A 16 19.17 -1.00 -11.79
C MET A 16 18.57 -1.32 -10.43
N HIS A 17 18.55 -0.34 -9.53
CA HIS A 17 17.67 -0.38 -8.39
C HIS A 17 16.26 -0.53 -8.99
N GLU A 18 15.68 -1.73 -8.89
CA GLU A 18 14.27 -1.88 -9.19
C GLU A 18 13.54 -0.80 -8.39
N PRO A 19 12.64 -0.03 -9.02
CA PRO A 19 11.91 1.02 -8.33
C PRO A 19 11.26 0.39 -7.10
N GLN A 20 11.56 0.95 -5.92
CA GLN A 20 10.99 0.44 -4.67
C GLN A 20 9.47 0.55 -4.79
N SER A 21 8.79 -0.59 -4.75
CA SER A 21 7.34 -0.65 -4.98
C SER A 21 6.63 -0.95 -3.67
N ILE A 22 5.66 -0.09 -3.30
CA ILE A 22 4.85 -0.30 -2.10
C ILE A 22 4.06 -1.62 -2.19
N ILE A 23 3.67 -2.02 -3.40
CA ILE A 23 3.04 -3.30 -3.70
C ILE A 23 3.96 -4.45 -3.32
N LYS A 24 5.23 -4.39 -3.75
CA LYS A 24 6.22 -5.41 -3.40
C LYS A 24 6.44 -5.49 -1.90
N ALA A 25 6.56 -4.34 -1.23
CA ALA A 25 6.69 -4.28 0.23
C ALA A 25 5.49 -4.94 0.94
N ALA A 26 4.26 -4.75 0.42
CA ALA A 26 3.05 -5.35 0.97
C ALA A 26 3.01 -6.87 0.81
N TRP A 27 3.31 -7.39 -0.38
CA TRP A 27 3.38 -8.83 -0.64
C TRP A 27 4.46 -9.51 0.20
N ASP A 28 5.62 -8.88 0.33
CA ASP A 28 6.75 -9.38 1.13
C ASP A 28 6.54 -9.15 2.65
N CYS A 29 5.47 -8.44 3.05
CA CYS A 29 5.25 -7.97 4.42
C CYS A 29 6.47 -7.22 5.02
N ASN A 30 7.21 -6.52 4.17
CA ASN A 30 8.47 -5.89 4.52
C ASN A 30 8.24 -4.45 5.04
N HIS A 31 8.14 -4.32 6.36
CA HIS A 31 7.93 -3.03 7.02
C HIS A 31 9.09 -2.04 6.87
N SER A 32 10.33 -2.55 6.76
CA SER A 32 11.50 -1.68 6.56
C SER A 32 11.46 -1.04 5.17
N LEU A 33 11.15 -1.82 4.14
CA LEU A 33 10.97 -1.34 2.78
C LEU A 33 9.76 -0.41 2.67
N LEU A 34 8.65 -0.72 3.35
CA LEU A 34 7.50 0.20 3.42
C LEU A 34 7.91 1.58 3.95
N ASN A 35 8.70 1.61 5.03
CA ASN A 35 9.13 2.88 5.61
C ASN A 35 10.05 3.65 4.67
N SER A 36 11.05 2.99 4.05
CA SER A 36 11.94 3.69 3.11
C SER A 36 11.18 4.26 1.92
N ILE A 37 10.22 3.51 1.38
CA ILE A 37 9.36 3.97 0.28
C ILE A 37 8.56 5.20 0.69
N LEU A 38 7.88 5.15 1.83
CA LEU A 38 7.04 6.27 2.29
C LEU A 38 7.86 7.50 2.69
N ASP A 39 9.08 7.31 3.20
CA ASP A 39 10.00 8.41 3.49
C ASP A 39 10.49 9.10 2.20
N GLU A 40 10.54 8.37 1.08
CA GLU A 40 10.93 8.88 -0.25
C GLU A 40 9.76 9.51 -1.02
N ASP A 41 8.60 8.85 -1.04
CA ASP A 41 7.38 9.31 -1.73
C ASP A 41 6.10 8.75 -1.08
N GLU A 42 5.36 9.62 -0.38
CA GLU A 42 4.07 9.26 0.21
C GLU A 42 2.94 9.10 -0.84
N ASN A 43 3.09 9.66 -2.05
CA ASN A 43 2.04 9.60 -3.07
C ASN A 43 1.83 8.21 -3.66
N CYS A 44 2.84 7.34 -3.56
CA CYS A 44 2.76 5.96 -4.04
C CYS A 44 1.79 5.09 -3.22
N VAL A 45 1.28 5.57 -2.07
CA VAL A 45 0.44 4.80 -1.13
C VAL A 45 -0.80 4.14 -1.78
N ASN A 46 -1.26 4.72 -2.89
CA ASN A 46 -2.43 4.32 -3.65
C ASN A 46 -2.12 3.55 -4.93
N ASP A 47 -0.84 3.27 -5.21
CA ASP A 47 -0.44 2.48 -6.38
C ASP A 47 -1.15 1.12 -6.39
N GLN A 48 -1.48 0.67 -7.60
CA GLN A 48 -2.15 -0.60 -7.85
C GLN A 48 -1.23 -1.56 -8.61
N ASP A 49 -1.33 -2.84 -8.28
CA ASP A 49 -0.72 -3.91 -9.06
C ASP A 49 -1.52 -4.21 -10.35
N GLU A 50 -1.09 -5.20 -11.13
CA GLU A 50 -1.77 -5.62 -12.36
C GLU A 50 -3.23 -6.11 -12.17
N ASN A 51 -3.61 -6.44 -10.93
CA ASN A 51 -4.96 -6.85 -10.55
C ASN A 51 -5.77 -5.72 -9.92
N GLY A 52 -5.26 -4.49 -9.94
CA GLY A 52 -5.88 -3.35 -9.26
C GLY A 52 -5.71 -3.37 -7.74
N LEU A 53 -4.89 -4.25 -7.17
CA LEU A 53 -4.73 -4.32 -5.72
C LEU A 53 -3.77 -3.23 -5.25
N THR A 54 -4.24 -2.41 -4.32
CA THR A 54 -3.37 -1.52 -3.54
C THR A 54 -2.68 -2.27 -2.40
N ALA A 55 -1.66 -1.65 -1.81
CA ALA A 55 -1.00 -2.17 -0.61
C ALA A 55 -1.99 -2.40 0.57
N ALA A 56 -3.10 -1.64 0.63
CA ALA A 56 -4.16 -1.85 1.63
C ALA A 56 -4.96 -3.14 1.38
N HIS A 57 -5.32 -3.44 0.13
CA HIS A 57 -5.99 -4.71 -0.22
C HIS A 57 -5.12 -5.90 0.19
N ILE A 58 -3.84 -5.86 -0.18
CA ILE A 58 -2.87 -6.92 0.12
C ILE A 58 -2.73 -7.07 1.64
N SER A 59 -2.61 -5.97 2.38
CA SER A 59 -2.51 -6.00 3.85
C SER A 59 -3.73 -6.65 4.52
N VAL A 60 -4.93 -6.38 4.03
CA VAL A 60 -6.16 -7.03 4.53
C VAL A 60 -6.15 -8.52 4.18
N GLY A 61 -5.88 -8.86 2.91
CA GLY A 61 -5.82 -10.25 2.44
C GLY A 61 -4.83 -11.12 3.22
N LEU A 62 -3.66 -10.57 3.54
CA LEU A 62 -2.62 -11.22 4.35
C LEU A 62 -2.83 -11.09 5.86
N SER A 63 -3.91 -10.43 6.31
CA SER A 63 -4.17 -10.15 7.73
C SER A 63 -3.00 -9.42 8.44
N ASN A 64 -2.30 -8.54 7.74
CA ASN A 64 -1.20 -7.74 8.28
C ASN A 64 -1.69 -6.36 8.77
N TYR A 65 -2.15 -6.32 10.02
CA TYR A 65 -2.74 -5.11 10.61
C TYR A 65 -1.73 -3.98 10.78
N ALA A 66 -0.50 -4.31 11.14
CA ALA A 66 0.55 -3.32 11.36
C ALA A 66 0.89 -2.58 10.05
N PHE A 67 0.91 -3.32 8.94
CA PHE A 67 1.19 -2.77 7.62
C PHE A 67 0.04 -1.85 7.17
N LEU A 68 -1.20 -2.33 7.29
CA LEU A 68 -2.38 -1.52 7.00
C LEU A 68 -2.39 -0.22 7.84
N ARG A 69 -2.10 -0.31 9.14
CA ARG A 69 -2.07 0.86 10.03
C ARG A 69 -1.04 1.90 9.59
N LYS A 70 0.11 1.48 9.05
CA LYS A 70 1.13 2.41 8.53
C LYS A 70 0.66 3.06 7.23
N ILE A 71 0.17 2.30 6.26
CA ILE A 71 -0.39 2.83 5.00
C ILE A 71 -1.49 3.86 5.28
N THR A 72 -2.47 3.48 6.10
CA THR A 72 -3.61 4.37 6.40
C THR A 72 -3.24 5.61 7.21
N SER A 73 -2.04 5.71 7.76
CA SER A 73 -1.58 6.91 8.47
C SER A 73 -1.08 8.03 7.56
N VAL A 74 -0.82 7.72 6.28
CA VAL A 74 -0.43 8.68 5.25
C VAL A 74 -1.64 9.54 4.86
N SER A 75 -1.45 10.85 4.65
CA SER A 75 -2.52 11.81 4.34
C SER A 75 -3.23 11.52 3.03
N GLU A 76 -2.46 11.03 2.05
CA GLU A 76 -2.85 10.80 0.67
C GLU A 76 -3.62 9.49 0.51
N PHE A 77 -3.69 8.65 1.55
CA PHE A 77 -4.36 7.36 1.51
C PHE A 77 -5.85 7.49 1.12
N ASP A 78 -6.23 6.83 0.02
CA ASP A 78 -7.61 6.77 -0.44
C ASP A 78 -8.25 5.40 -0.11
N PRO A 79 -9.23 5.34 0.82
CA PRO A 79 -9.90 4.09 1.18
C PRO A 79 -10.91 3.60 0.14
N LEU A 80 -11.18 4.36 -0.92
CA LEU A 80 -12.24 4.10 -1.89
C LEU A 80 -11.74 3.43 -3.18
N ILE A 81 -10.42 3.30 -3.36
CA ILE A 81 -9.85 2.61 -4.53
C ILE A 81 -10.33 1.17 -4.58
N THR A 82 -10.75 0.73 -5.77
CA THR A 82 -11.22 -0.63 -6.03
C THR A 82 -10.23 -1.44 -6.86
N ASP A 83 -10.15 -2.73 -6.57
CA ASP A 83 -9.46 -3.71 -7.40
C ASP A 83 -10.22 -4.04 -8.71
N SER A 84 -9.65 -4.91 -9.55
CA SER A 84 -10.26 -5.37 -10.80
C SER A 84 -11.58 -6.14 -10.63
N PHE A 85 -12.00 -6.46 -9.40
CA PHE A 85 -13.28 -7.08 -9.05
C PHE A 85 -14.26 -6.08 -8.42
N ASN A 86 -13.98 -4.76 -8.49
CA ASN A 86 -14.73 -3.70 -7.86
C ASN A 86 -14.81 -3.81 -6.32
N ARG A 87 -13.81 -4.42 -5.68
CA ARG A 87 -13.73 -4.52 -4.21
C ARG A 87 -12.78 -3.45 -3.71
N ARG A 88 -13.14 -2.76 -2.63
CA ARG A 88 -12.23 -1.93 -1.83
C ARG A 88 -11.48 -2.81 -0.84
N ALA A 89 -10.45 -2.26 -0.19
CA ALA A 89 -9.70 -2.97 0.84
C ALA A 89 -10.61 -3.50 1.98
N ILE A 90 -11.64 -2.75 2.36
CA ILE A 90 -12.61 -3.19 3.39
C ILE A 90 -13.43 -4.41 2.95
N ASP A 91 -13.73 -4.52 1.65
CA ASP A 91 -14.51 -5.62 1.09
C ASP A 91 -13.68 -6.93 1.05
N CYS A 92 -12.36 -6.85 1.23
CA CYS A 92 -11.48 -8.02 1.41
C CYS A 92 -11.53 -8.63 2.83
N ILE A 93 -12.28 -8.04 3.77
CA ILE A 93 -12.45 -8.58 5.13
C ILE A 93 -13.43 -9.77 5.08
N THR A 94 -12.88 -10.98 5.11
CA THR A 94 -13.66 -12.22 4.98
C THR A 94 -13.94 -12.95 6.29
N ARG A 95 -13.37 -12.48 7.42
CA ARG A 95 -13.43 -13.20 8.71
C ARG A 95 -13.94 -12.30 9.83
N PRO A 96 -14.83 -12.78 10.71
CA PRO A 96 -15.32 -12.00 11.86
C PRO A 96 -14.22 -11.47 12.77
N LYS A 97 -13.11 -12.20 12.96
CA LYS A 97 -12.00 -11.79 13.84
C LYS A 97 -11.21 -10.56 13.36
N MET A 98 -11.54 -10.00 12.19
CA MET A 98 -10.85 -8.86 11.59
C MET A 98 -11.52 -7.52 11.92
N GLU A 99 -12.31 -7.43 12.99
CA GLU A 99 -12.97 -6.20 13.45
C GLU A 99 -12.02 -4.99 13.52
N LYS A 100 -10.77 -5.19 13.96
CA LYS A 100 -9.78 -4.10 13.99
C LYS A 100 -9.48 -3.51 12.61
N PHE A 101 -9.44 -4.34 11.56
CA PHE A 101 -9.26 -3.88 10.18
C PHE A 101 -10.50 -3.14 9.69
N ARG A 102 -11.69 -3.70 9.98
CA ARG A 102 -12.97 -3.10 9.62
C ARG A 102 -13.07 -1.71 10.20
N ASN A 103 -12.86 -1.56 11.51
CA ASN A 103 -12.96 -0.28 12.19
C ASN A 103 -11.94 0.75 11.67
N LEU A 104 -10.70 0.33 11.41
CA LEU A 104 -9.68 1.21 10.85
C LEU A 104 -10.07 1.73 9.47
N LEU A 105 -10.56 0.86 8.58
CA LEU A 105 -10.95 1.24 7.22
C LEU A 105 -12.25 2.06 7.21
N LEU A 106 -13.26 1.66 7.98
CA LEU A 106 -14.49 2.45 8.16
C LEU A 106 -14.19 3.85 8.66
N HIS A 107 -13.27 4.00 9.63
CA HIS A 107 -12.89 5.31 10.13
C HIS A 107 -12.26 6.19 9.05
N LYS A 108 -11.47 5.61 8.14
CA LYS A 108 -10.91 6.33 6.99
C LYS A 108 -11.98 6.69 5.96
N MET A 109 -13.01 5.87 5.82
CA MET A 109 -14.15 6.13 4.92
C MET A 109 -15.15 7.15 5.49
N TYR A 110 -15.24 7.30 6.81
CA TYR A 110 -16.23 8.15 7.49
C TYR A 110 -16.23 9.60 7.01
N GLY A 111 -15.04 10.16 6.71
CA GLY A 111 -14.92 11.53 6.17
C GLY A 111 -15.70 11.75 4.86
N PHE A 112 -16.04 10.68 4.16
CA PHE A 112 -16.81 10.69 2.91
C PHE A 112 -18.28 10.30 3.11
N PHE A 113 -18.59 9.49 4.14
CA PHE A 113 -19.94 8.96 4.42
C PHE A 113 -20.28 9.04 5.92
N PRO A 114 -20.83 10.17 6.40
CA PRO A 114 -21.19 10.37 7.81
C PRO A 114 -22.20 9.34 8.35
N GLU A 115 -23.00 8.73 7.49
CA GLU A 115 -23.96 7.68 7.88
C GLU A 115 -23.29 6.40 8.42
N LEU A 116 -22.00 6.19 8.14
CA LEU A 116 -21.23 5.05 8.65
C LEU A 116 -20.84 5.18 10.12
N GLU A 117 -21.17 6.30 10.80
CA GLU A 117 -20.89 6.48 12.24
C GLU A 117 -21.46 5.34 13.09
N ALA A 118 -22.68 4.91 12.76
CA ALA A 118 -23.38 3.87 13.49
C ALA A 118 -22.66 2.50 13.39
N GLU A 119 -21.92 2.25 12.31
CA GLU A 119 -21.14 1.02 12.14
C GLU A 119 -19.88 0.99 13.02
N LEU A 120 -19.43 2.15 13.50
CA LEU A 120 -18.32 2.26 14.46
C LEU A 120 -18.76 2.08 15.91
N SER A 121 -20.07 2.15 16.20
CA SER A 121 -20.58 1.96 17.55
C SER A 121 -20.55 0.48 17.95
N PRO A 122 -20.10 0.12 19.17
CA PRO A 122 -20.10 -1.27 19.59
C PRO A 122 -21.54 -1.78 19.60
N LEU A 123 -21.78 -2.94 18.97
CA LEU A 123 -23.07 -3.64 19.04
C LEU A 123 -23.49 -3.75 20.52
N PRO A 124 -24.76 -3.46 20.85
CA PRO A 124 -25.26 -3.64 22.21
C PRO A 124 -24.99 -5.10 22.64
N LYS A 125 -24.42 -5.23 23.85
CA LYS A 125 -24.06 -6.52 24.45
C LYS A 125 -25.28 -7.41 24.70
#